data_AF-A0A821GVT9-F1
#
_entry.id   AF-A0A821GVT9-F1
#
_cell.length_a   1.000
_cell.length_b   1.000
_cell.length_c   1.000
_cell.angle_alpha   90.00
_cell.angle_beta   90.00
_cell.angle_gamma   90.00
#
_symmetry.space_group_name_H-M   'P 1'
#
loop_
_entity.id
_entity.type
_entity.pdbx_description
1 polymer ?
#
loop_
_entity_poly.entity_id
_entity_poly.type
_entity_poly.pdbx_seq_one_letter_code
_entity_poly.pdbx_strand_id
1 'polypeptide(L)' 'MYVLVLLLLIVECWSWGNINVVIDDKGGYNITIGRRIWLRSSRTAIYVDNQWYSSDDNTLPLTDISYTSGFD' A
#
# COMPACT_ATOMS: atom_id res chain seq x y z
N MET A 1 -21.13 20.79 -26.90
CA MET A 1 -19.87 20.00 -27.07
C MET A 1 -18.78 20.41 -26.08
N TYR A 2 -18.48 21.70 -25.91
CA TYR A 2 -17.41 22.16 -24.99
C TYR A 2 -17.60 21.79 -23.52
N VAL A 3 -18.85 21.83 -23.01
CA VAL A 3 -19.16 21.49 -21.61
C VAL A 3 -18.84 20.03 -21.29
N LEU A 4 -19.13 19.11 -22.21
CA LEU A 4 -18.85 17.67 -22.05
C LEU A 4 -17.35 17.38 -22.00
N VAL A 5 -16.55 18.09 -22.82
CA VAL A 5 -15.09 17.98 -22.82
C VAL A 5 -14.49 18.52 -21.51
N LEU A 6 -15.01 19.64 -21.01
CA LEU A 6 -14.58 20.20 -19.72
C LEU A 6 -14.88 19.24 -18.56
N LEU A 7 -16.05 18.58 -18.59
CA LEU A 7 -16.47 17.64 -17.56
C LEU A 7 -15.59 16.40 -17.53
N LEU A 8 -15.17 15.88 -18.70
CA LEU A 8 -14.21 14.77 -18.78
C LEU A 8 -12.84 15.15 -18.22
N LEU A 9 -12.35 16.36 -18.50
CA LEU A 9 -11.06 16.85 -17.97
C LEU A 9 -11.06 17.02 -16.44
N ILE A 10 -12.18 17.44 -15.86
CA ILE A 10 -12.33 17.58 -14.40
C ILE A 10 -12.34 16.20 -13.72
N VAL A 11 -13.05 15.23 -14.29
CA VAL A 11 -13.12 13.86 -13.76
C VAL A 11 -11.74 13.18 -13.80
N GLU A 12 -10.97 13.38 -14.88
CA GLU A 12 -9.61 12.85 -14.95
C GLU A 12 -8.69 13.52 -13.92
N CYS A 13 -8.80 14.83 -13.70
CA CYS A 13 -7.98 15.52 -12.71
C CYS A 13 -8.20 15.00 -11.27
N TRP A 14 -9.43 14.61 -10.93
CA TRP A 14 -9.77 14.10 -9.60
C TRP A 14 -9.33 12.65 -9.36
N SER A 15 -9.14 11.87 -10.42
CA SER A 15 -8.77 10.45 -10.30
C SER A 15 -7.28 10.21 -10.01
N TRP A 16 -6.40 11.22 -10.12
CA TRP A 16 -4.94 11.01 -10.18
C TRP A 16 -4.21 11.22 -8.85
N GLY A 17 -4.91 11.71 -7.81
CA GLY A 17 -4.30 12.08 -6.52
C GLY A 17 -4.53 11.10 -5.36
N ASN A 18 -5.23 9.99 -5.57
CA ASN A 18 -5.57 9.09 -4.46
C ASN A 18 -4.34 8.30 -3.99
N ILE A 19 -4.08 8.33 -2.68
CA ILE A 19 -3.13 7.45 -2.00
C ILE A 19 -3.82 6.12 -1.75
N ASN A 20 -3.21 5.02 -2.16
CA ASN A 20 -3.70 3.68 -1.91
C ASN A 20 -2.58 2.84 -1.27
N VAL A 21 -2.92 2.20 -0.15
CA VAL A 21 -2.05 1.27 0.57
C VAL A 21 -2.59 -0.14 0.39
N VAL A 22 -1.77 -1.04 -0.16
CA VAL A 22 -2.08 -2.46 -0.30
C VAL A 22 -1.08 -3.27 0.50
N ILE A 23 -1.57 -4.12 1.40
CA ILE A 23 -0.78 -5.05 2.22
C ILE A 23 -1.00 -6.46 1.66
N ASP A 24 0.07 -7.24 1.51
CA ASP A 24 0.00 -8.63 1.08
C ASP A 24 -0.06 -9.62 2.25
N ASP A 25 -0.22 -10.89 1.91
CA ASP A 25 -0.32 -12.02 2.85
C ASP A 25 0.94 -12.25 3.71
N LYS A 26 2.06 -11.61 3.36
CA LYS A 26 3.35 -11.69 4.05
C LYS A 26 3.73 -10.39 4.76
N GLY A 27 2.76 -9.48 4.94
CA GLY A 27 2.92 -8.21 5.67
C GLY A 27 3.76 -7.17 4.93
N GLY A 28 4.11 -7.41 3.67
CA GLY A 28 4.72 -6.39 2.83
C GLY A 28 3.64 -5.44 2.33
N TYR A 29 3.97 -4.16 2.19
CA TYR A 29 3.01 -3.17 1.73
C TYR A 29 3.57 -2.28 0.62
N ASN A 30 2.68 -1.85 -0.26
CA ASN A 30 2.95 -0.87 -1.30
C ASN A 30 2.07 0.35 -1.08
N ILE A 31 2.68 1.54 -1.14
CA ILE A 31 1.98 2.81 -1.22
C ILE A 31 2.03 3.26 -2.69
N THR A 32 0.84 3.42 -3.27
CA THR A 32 0.67 3.92 -4.63
C THR A 32 -0.01 5.29 -4.59
N ILE A 33 0.46 6.21 -5.42
CA ILE A 33 -0.19 7.53 -5.61
C ILE A 33 -0.55 7.63 -7.09
N GLY A 34 -1.84 7.72 -7.37
CA GLY A 34 -2.37 7.58 -8.73
C GLY A 34 -2.10 6.17 -9.28
N ARG A 35 -1.19 6.05 -10.26
CA ARG A 35 -0.82 4.77 -10.90
C ARG A 35 0.63 4.36 -10.69
N ARG A 36 1.36 5.04 -9.80
CA ARG A 36 2.80 4.82 -9.57
C ARG A 36 3.02 4.29 -8.16
N ILE A 37 3.91 3.31 -8.02
CA ILE A 37 4.42 2.87 -6.73
C ILE A 37 5.37 3.96 -6.24
N TRP A 38 5.07 4.52 -5.07
CA TRP A 38 5.89 5.51 -4.39
C TRP A 38 6.78 4.87 -3.34
N LEU A 39 6.23 3.91 -2.59
CA LEU A 39 6.96 3.20 -1.56
C LEU A 39 6.58 1.72 -1.60
N ARG A 40 7.59 0.87 -1.44
CA ARG A 40 7.44 -0.56 -1.23
C ARG A 40 8.22 -0.93 0.01
N SER A 41 7.57 -1.58 0.98
CA SER A 41 8.26 -2.07 2.16
C SER A 41 9.15 -3.26 1.83
N SER A 42 10.16 -3.48 2.66
CA SER A 42 10.84 -4.78 2.71
C SER A 42 9.99 -5.80 3.46
N ARG A 43 10.39 -7.07 3.34
CA ARG A 43 9.91 -8.16 4.18
C ARG A 43 10.53 -8.04 5.56
N THR A 44 9.84 -8.55 6.58
CA THR A 44 10.30 -8.49 7.97
C THR A 44 11.04 -9.77 8.30
N ALA A 45 12.22 -9.62 8.90
CA ALA A 45 12.97 -10.74 9.45
C ALA A 45 13.48 -10.39 10.86
N ILE A 46 13.46 -11.37 11.76
CA ILE A 46 13.96 -11.26 13.12
C ILE A 46 14.91 -12.42 13.41
N TYR A 47 15.90 -12.19 14.26
CA TYR A 47 16.82 -13.22 14.74
C TYR A 47 16.62 -13.40 16.25
N VAL A 48 16.13 -14.57 16.66
CA VAL A 48 15.85 -14.93 18.06
C VAL A 48 16.13 -16.42 18.26
N ASP A 49 16.52 -16.83 19.46
CA ASP A 49 16.82 -18.23 19.79
C ASP A 49 17.80 -18.92 18.83
N ASN A 50 18.81 -18.16 18.38
CA ASN A 50 19.84 -18.60 17.45
C ASN A 50 19.31 -19.01 16.05
N GLN A 51 18.12 -18.53 15.68
CA GLN A 51 17.44 -18.83 14.41
C GLN A 51 16.88 -17.57 13.75
N TRP A 52 16.85 -17.54 12.42
CA TRP A 52 16.15 -16.53 11.62
C TRP A 52 14.69 -16.89 11.44
N TYR A 53 13.81 -15.91 11.62
CA TYR A 53 12.41 -15.97 11.27
C TYR A 53 12.10 -14.87 10.27
N SER A 54 11.31 -15.17 9.24
CA SER A 54 11.01 -14.25 8.15
C SER A 54 9.57 -14.35 7.72
N SER A 55 9.00 -13.23 7.27
CA SER A 55 7.70 -13.24 6.63
C SER A 55 7.75 -13.83 5.20
N ASP A 56 8.94 -13.97 4.60
CA ASP A 56 9.10 -14.57 3.28
C ASP A 56 8.93 -16.09 3.25
N ASP A 57 9.41 -16.80 4.27
CA ASP A 57 9.39 -18.27 4.38
C ASP A 57 8.27 -18.79 5.30
N ASN A 58 7.38 -17.89 5.73
CA ASN A 58 6.23 -18.16 6.59
C ASN A 58 6.58 -18.62 8.01
N THR A 59 7.84 -18.48 8.44
CA THR A 59 8.24 -18.72 9.85
C THR A 59 7.87 -17.56 10.76
N LEU A 60 7.64 -16.37 10.21
CA LEU A 60 7.04 -15.21 10.87
C LEU A 60 5.74 -14.79 10.15
N PRO A 61 4.62 -15.51 10.35
CA PRO A 61 3.39 -15.25 9.61
C PRO A 61 2.72 -13.95 10.08
N LEU A 62 2.12 -13.24 9.12
CA LEU A 62 1.22 -12.14 9.42
C LEU A 62 -0.08 -12.71 10.01
N THR A 63 -0.45 -12.27 11.21
CA THR A 63 -1.63 -12.79 11.92
C THR A 63 -2.86 -11.89 11.81
N ASP A 64 -2.66 -10.57 11.86
CA ASP A 64 -3.75 -9.60 11.80
C ASP A 64 -3.28 -8.27 11.21
N ILE A 65 -4.22 -7.52 10.63
CA ILE A 65 -4.00 -6.18 10.09
C ILE A 65 -5.06 -5.26 10.69
N SER A 66 -4.62 -4.24 11.41
CA SER A 66 -5.49 -3.18 11.92
C SER A 66 -5.29 -1.88 11.14
N TYR A 67 -6.39 -1.14 10.97
CA TYR A 67 -6.39 0.15 10.29
C TYR A 67 -6.81 1.23 11.28
N THR A 68 -6.16 2.38 11.18
CA THR A 68 -6.54 3.59 11.91
C THR A 68 -6.60 4.77 10.95
N SER A 69 -7.43 5.76 11.27
CA SER A 69 -7.46 7.03 10.57
C SER A 69 -7.16 8.16 11.56
N GLY A 70 -6.41 9.16 11.08
CA GLY A 70 -6.15 10.40 11.80
C GLY A 70 -6.72 11.58 11.04
N PHE A 71 -7.16 12.60 11.77
CA PHE A 71 -7.40 13.93 11.23
C PHE A 71 -6.29 14.82 11.78
N ASP A 72 -5.61 15.55 10.91
CA ASP A 72 -4.64 16.60 11.26
C ASP A 72 -5.38 17.95 11.34
#